data_AF-A0A1J6JQW2-F1
#
_entry.id   AF-A0A1J6JQW2-F1
#
_cell.length_a   1.000
_cell.length_b   1.000
_cell.length_c   1.000
_cell.angle_alpha   90.00
_cell.angle_beta   90.00
_cell.angle_gamma   90.00
#
_symmetry.space_group_name_H-M   'P 1'
#
loop_
_entity.id
_entity.type
_entity.pdbx_description
1 polymer ?
#
loop_
_entity_poly.entity_id
_entity_poly.type
_entity_poly.pdbx_seq_one_letter_code
_entity_poly.pdbx_strand_id
1 'polypeptide(L)'
;MIAEERTAYDLNLNDDSWSQNVFDIVAGNTSMSWERLDAGTVFSHSFELEAKTKTVFYGAPAVITFRIPTKAALQEAYSTPILPLDILADRPPEKKFDWSLLAKYGSLISVVSIVVMFVYLVAIPSKSSVAKGNKKKR
;
A
#
# COMPACT_ATOMS: atom_id res chain seq x y z
N MET A 1 -33.57 6.63 21.50
CA MET A 1 -32.25 6.19 22.00
C MET A 1 -32.36 4.69 22.23
N ILE A 2 -31.99 3.88 21.24
CA ILE A 2 -32.28 2.43 21.23
C ILE A 2 -30.95 1.66 21.24
N ALA A 3 -30.84 0.84 22.29
CA ALA A 3 -29.86 -0.18 22.64
C ALA A 3 -28.60 -0.34 21.77
N GLU A 4 -27.49 -0.02 22.41
CA GLU A 4 -26.13 -0.41 22.12
C GLU A 4 -25.97 -1.93 22.40
N GLU A 5 -26.04 -2.77 21.37
CA GLU A 5 -25.48 -4.13 21.43
C GLU A 5 -24.49 -4.33 20.29
N ARG A 6 -23.26 -3.90 20.56
CA ARG A 6 -22.09 -4.05 19.69
C ARG A 6 -21.13 -5.11 20.25
N THR A 7 -21.67 -6.20 20.80
CA THR A 7 -20.87 -7.32 21.33
C THR A 7 -21.04 -8.53 20.42
N ALA A 8 -19.91 -9.12 20.02
CA ALA A 8 -19.88 -10.38 19.27
C ALA A 8 -19.47 -11.53 20.20
N TYR A 9 -19.98 -12.73 19.92
CA TYR A 9 -19.73 -13.93 20.71
C TYR A 9 -19.24 -15.07 19.82
N ASP A 10 -18.64 -16.09 20.43
CA ASP A 10 -18.15 -17.30 19.76
C ASP A 10 -17.28 -16.95 18.54
N LEU A 11 -16.27 -16.10 18.74
CA LEU A 11 -15.37 -15.67 17.68
C LEU A 11 -14.37 -16.76 17.38
N ASN A 12 -14.22 -17.11 16.11
CA ASN A 12 -13.21 -18.04 15.64
C ASN A 12 -12.51 -17.47 14.42
N LEU A 13 -11.20 -17.26 14.54
CA LEU A 13 -10.28 -16.88 13.48
C LEU A 13 -9.63 -18.15 12.94
N ASN A 14 -9.74 -18.37 11.64
CA ASN A 14 -9.06 -19.45 10.93
C ASN A 14 -8.26 -18.87 9.77
N ASP A 15 -6.96 -19.15 9.76
CA ASP A 15 -6.06 -18.83 8.65
C ASP A 15 -5.30 -20.10 8.24
N ASP A 16 -5.83 -20.79 7.23
CA ASP A 16 -5.28 -22.02 6.67
C ASP A 16 -4.56 -21.79 5.32
N SER A 17 -4.36 -20.53 4.96
CA SER A 17 -3.79 -20.14 3.66
C SER A 17 -2.27 -20.36 3.56
N TRP A 18 -1.62 -20.68 4.67
CA TRP A 18 -0.16 -20.82 4.78
C TRP A 18 0.31 -22.23 4.43
N SER A 19 0.86 -22.39 3.23
CA SER A 19 1.37 -23.67 2.73
C SER A 19 2.63 -24.14 3.47
N GLN A 20 2.58 -25.35 4.04
CA GLN A 20 3.70 -25.99 4.76
C GLN A 20 4.92 -26.32 3.88
N ASN A 21 4.73 -26.34 2.55
CA ASN A 21 5.81 -26.50 1.58
C ASN A 21 6.62 -25.20 1.39
N VAL A 22 6.04 -24.06 1.75
CA VAL A 22 6.63 -22.74 1.58
C VAL A 22 7.07 -22.15 2.92
N PHE A 23 6.30 -22.38 3.98
CA PHE A 23 6.55 -21.87 5.32
C PHE A 23 6.57 -22.97 6.38
N ASP A 24 7.40 -22.81 7.40
CA ASP A 24 7.27 -23.47 8.69
C ASP A 24 6.63 -22.53 9.71
N ILE A 25 5.81 -23.07 10.60
CA ILE A 25 5.31 -22.35 11.76
C ILE A 25 6.36 -22.47 12.86
N VAL A 26 6.99 -21.36 13.21
CA VAL A 26 8.04 -21.28 14.23
C VAL A 26 7.42 -21.10 15.61
N ALA A 27 6.37 -20.27 15.71
CA ALA A 27 5.70 -19.98 16.95
C ALA A 27 4.21 -19.63 16.74
N GLY A 28 3.38 -20.02 17.70
CA GLY A 28 1.94 -19.73 17.70
C GLY A 28 1.12 -20.68 16.82
N ASN A 29 -0.18 -20.39 16.74
CA ASN A 29 -1.14 -21.13 15.94
C ASN A 29 -1.73 -20.21 14.88
N THR A 30 -2.12 -20.72 13.72
CA THR A 30 -2.77 -19.90 12.70
C THR A 30 -4.27 -19.68 12.96
N SER A 31 -4.85 -20.49 13.85
CA SER A 31 -6.23 -20.35 14.32
C SER A 31 -6.30 -19.95 15.78
N MET A 32 -7.32 -19.16 16.13
CA MET A 32 -7.56 -18.68 17.48
C MET A 32 -9.05 -18.41 17.71
N SER A 33 -9.53 -18.67 18.92
CA SER A 33 -10.93 -18.45 19.29
C SER A 33 -11.07 -17.60 20.55
N TRP A 34 -12.10 -16.76 20.58
CA TRP A 34 -12.45 -15.92 21.73
C TRP A 34 -13.94 -16.05 22.05
N GLU A 35 -14.28 -16.05 23.33
CA GLU A 35 -15.68 -16.19 23.77
C GLU A 35 -16.52 -14.95 23.45
N ARG A 36 -15.94 -13.76 23.59
CA ARG A 36 -16.66 -12.48 23.51
C ARG A 36 -15.75 -11.35 23.08
N LEU A 37 -16.23 -10.48 22.20
CA LEU A 37 -15.61 -9.21 21.81
C LEU A 37 -16.59 -8.08 22.11
N ASP A 38 -16.22 -7.19 23.03
CA ASP A 38 -17.04 -6.06 23.42
C ASP A 38 -16.79 -4.82 22.56
N ALA A 39 -17.78 -3.94 22.52
CA ALA A 39 -17.71 -2.69 21.79
C ALA A 39 -16.50 -1.85 22.24
N GLY A 40 -15.62 -1.49 21.31
CA GLY A 40 -14.43 -0.69 21.61
C GLY A 40 -13.23 -1.49 22.13
N THR A 41 -13.35 -2.81 22.26
CA THR A 41 -12.21 -3.69 22.55
C THR A 41 -11.50 -4.13 21.27
N VAL A 42 -10.22 -4.47 21.38
CA VAL A 42 -9.39 -4.96 20.27
C VAL A 42 -8.71 -6.25 20.69
N PHE A 43 -8.86 -7.30 19.88
CA PHE A 43 -8.04 -8.50 20.00
C PHE A 43 -6.90 -8.48 18.99
N SER A 44 -5.77 -9.05 19.41
CA SER A 44 -4.60 -9.21 18.58
C SER A 44 -4.16 -10.67 18.66
N HIS A 45 -3.83 -11.23 17.49
CA HIS A 45 -3.30 -12.57 17.34
C HIS A 45 -2.10 -12.51 16.40
N SER A 46 -1.02 -13.18 16.79
CA SER A 46 0.23 -13.19 16.02
C SER A 46 0.84 -14.59 16.09
N PHE A 47 1.38 -15.02 14.96
CA PHE A 47 2.16 -16.24 14.83
C PHE A 47 3.36 -15.95 13.92
N GLU A 48 4.40 -16.76 14.05
CA GLU A 48 5.66 -16.57 13.35
C GLU A 48 5.85 -17.67 12.30
N LEU A 49 6.25 -17.25 11.11
CA LEU A 49 6.52 -18.13 9.98
C LEU A 49 7.95 -17.96 9.49
N GLU A 50 8.59 -19.07 9.15
CA GLU A 50 9.88 -19.11 8.48
C GLU A 50 9.71 -19.60 7.04
N ALA A 51 10.22 -18.84 6.06
CA ALA A 51 10.15 -19.23 4.66
C ALA A 51 11.24 -20.25 4.31
N LYS A 52 10.85 -21.35 3.64
CA LYS A 52 11.78 -22.39 3.15
C LYS A 52 12.21 -22.20 1.71
N THR A 53 11.31 -21.70 0.88
CA THR A 53 11.44 -21.76 -0.58
C THR A 53 11.40 -20.35 -1.17
N LYS A 54 12.31 -20.08 -2.10
CA LYS A 54 12.33 -18.83 -2.88
C LYS A 54 11.21 -18.85 -3.91
N THR A 55 10.20 -18.00 -3.73
CA THR A 55 9.05 -17.88 -4.64
C THR A 55 8.29 -16.58 -4.39
N VAL A 56 7.27 -16.29 -5.20
CA VAL A 56 6.28 -15.26 -4.90
C VAL A 56 5.09 -15.96 -4.26
N PHE A 57 4.73 -15.54 -3.04
CA PHE A 57 3.60 -16.09 -2.31
C PHE A 57 2.37 -15.19 -2.43
N TYR A 58 1.22 -15.81 -2.69
CA TYR A 58 -0.09 -15.17 -2.72
C TYR A 58 -0.91 -15.71 -1.54
N GLY A 59 -1.13 -14.88 -0.52
CA GLY A 59 -1.91 -15.25 0.66
C GLY A 59 -3.40 -15.04 0.42
N ALA A 60 -4.22 -16.01 0.81
CA ALA A 60 -5.67 -15.85 0.83
C ALA A 60 -6.10 -15.06 2.09
N PRO A 61 -7.27 -14.39 2.07
CA PRO A 61 -7.83 -13.77 3.27
C PRO A 61 -8.10 -14.79 4.37
N ALA A 62 -7.77 -14.44 5.61
CA ALA A 62 -8.17 -15.20 6.78
C ALA A 62 -9.68 -15.03 7.03
N VAL A 63 -10.31 -16.07 7.57
CA VAL A 63 -11.76 -16.10 7.80
C VAL A 63 -12.03 -15.95 9.29
N ILE A 64 -12.94 -15.04 9.62
CA ILE A 64 -13.42 -14.81 10.98
C ILE A 64 -14.90 -15.13 11.02
N THR A 65 -15.27 -16.06 11.89
CA THR A 65 -16.67 -16.42 12.15
C THR A 65 -17.09 -15.94 13.53
N PHE A 66 -18.30 -15.42 13.65
CA PHE A 66 -18.81 -14.89 14.92
C PHE A 66 -20.33 -14.85 14.97
N ARG A 67 -20.88 -14.68 16.17
CA ARG A 67 -22.32 -14.53 16.42
C ARG A 67 -22.63 -13.15 16.97
N ILE A 68 -23.77 -12.62 16.56
CA ILE A 68 -24.33 -11.37 17.08
C ILE A 68 -25.70 -11.69 17.67
N PRO A 69 -26.06 -11.22 18.88
CA PRO A 69 -27.34 -11.53 19.51
C PRO A 69 -28.57 -11.22 18.64
N THR A 70 -28.47 -10.19 17.79
CA THR A 70 -29.55 -9.73 16.92
C THR A 70 -29.70 -10.52 15.63
N LYS A 71 -28.77 -11.43 15.30
CA LYS A 71 -28.79 -12.24 14.08
C LYS A 71 -28.68 -13.72 14.42
N ALA A 72 -29.68 -14.50 14.00
CA ALA A 72 -29.69 -15.95 14.22
C ALA A 72 -28.65 -16.71 13.39
N ALA A 73 -28.20 -16.14 12.25
CA ALA A 73 -27.21 -16.77 11.39
C ALA A 73 -25.77 -16.41 11.81
N LEU A 74 -24.87 -17.39 11.75
CA LEU A 74 -23.42 -17.19 11.89
C LEU A 74 -22.95 -16.13 10.89
N GLN A 75 -22.20 -15.15 11.36
CA GLN A 75 -21.61 -14.11 10.51
C GLN A 75 -20.19 -14.52 10.14
N GLU A 76 -19.80 -14.20 8.91
CA GLU A 76 -18.47 -14.45 8.38
C GLU A 76 -17.88 -13.13 7.90
N ALA A 77 -16.62 -12.89 8.22
CA ALA A 77 -15.84 -11.75 7.80
C ALA A 77 -14.48 -12.21 7.28
N TYR A 78 -13.94 -11.47 6.32
CA TYR A 78 -12.64 -11.75 5.71
C TYR A 78 -11.63 -10.67 6.07
N SER A 79 -10.38 -11.08 6.27
CA SER A 79 -9.28 -10.13 6.40
C SER A 79 -8.98 -9.43 5.06
N THR A 80 -8.18 -8.37 5.11
CA THR A 80 -7.65 -7.78 3.89
C THR A 80 -6.66 -8.75 3.22
N PRO A 81 -6.83 -9.06 1.91
CA PRO A 81 -5.88 -9.90 1.20
C PRO A 81 -4.45 -9.32 1.25
N ILE A 82 -3.45 -10.19 1.42
CA ILE A 82 -2.06 -9.77 1.44
C ILE A 82 -1.58 -9.60 0.00
N LEU A 83 -0.86 -8.51 -0.28
CA LEU A 83 -0.20 -8.32 -1.58
C LEU A 83 0.85 -9.41 -1.80
N PRO A 84 1.20 -9.73 -3.06
CA PRO A 84 2.16 -10.79 -3.35
C PRO A 84 3.48 -10.54 -2.61
N LEU A 85 3.86 -11.51 -1.77
CA LEU A 85 5.08 -11.43 -0.97
C LEU A 85 6.21 -12.10 -1.74
N ASP A 86 7.26 -11.33 -2.00
CA ASP A 86 8.47 -11.86 -2.61
C ASP A 86 9.34 -12.47 -1.51
N ILE A 87 9.32 -13.80 -1.38
CA ILE A 87 10.00 -14.52 -0.28
C ILE A 87 11.35 -15.05 -0.72
N LEU A 88 12.38 -14.68 0.03
CA LEU A 88 13.78 -15.05 -0.20
C LEU A 88 14.27 -14.75 -1.62
N ALA A 89 13.58 -13.87 -2.36
CA ALA A 89 13.95 -13.59 -3.72
C ALA A 89 15.13 -12.63 -3.80
N ASP A 90 16.14 -13.03 -4.56
CA ASP A 90 17.16 -12.09 -5.00
C ASP A 90 16.48 -11.06 -5.89
N ARG A 91 16.16 -9.90 -5.31
CA ARG A 91 15.68 -8.76 -6.08
C ARG A 91 16.77 -8.46 -7.12
N PRO A 92 16.49 -8.56 -8.43
CA PRO A 92 17.47 -8.18 -9.43
C PRO A 92 17.88 -6.74 -9.15
N PRO A 93 19.17 -6.38 -9.28
CA PRO A 93 19.65 -5.06 -8.93
C PRO A 93 18.75 -4.04 -9.62
N GLU A 94 17.98 -3.29 -8.83
CA GLU A 94 17.11 -2.26 -9.38
C GLU A 94 18.00 -1.41 -10.26
N LYS A 95 17.64 -1.30 -11.54
CA LYS A 95 18.38 -0.49 -12.51
C LYS A 95 18.26 0.95 -12.04
N LYS A 96 19.13 1.35 -11.10
CA LYS A 96 19.30 2.73 -10.68
C LYS A 96 19.51 3.50 -11.95
N PHE A 97 18.66 4.49 -12.16
CA PHE A 97 18.65 5.33 -13.35
C PHE A 97 20.10 5.62 -13.77
N ASP A 98 20.46 5.29 -15.00
CA ASP A 98 21.86 5.19 -15.42
C ASP A 98 22.46 6.60 -15.54
N TRP A 99 22.92 7.16 -14.41
CA TRP A 99 23.48 8.51 -14.29
C TRP A 99 24.66 8.74 -15.23
N SER A 100 25.25 7.67 -15.77
CA SER A 100 26.28 7.69 -16.82
C SER A 100 25.86 8.52 -18.03
N LEU A 101 24.60 8.42 -18.48
CA LEU A 101 24.11 9.21 -19.62
C LEU A 101 23.94 10.68 -19.26
N LEU A 102 23.43 10.97 -18.06
CA LEU A 102 23.30 12.35 -17.57
C LEU A 102 24.67 13.00 -17.36
N ALA A 103 25.68 12.25 -16.91
CA ALA A 103 27.04 12.73 -16.75
C ALA A 103 27.75 12.98 -18.09
N LYS A 104 27.58 12.09 -19.08
CA LYS A 104 28.19 12.25 -20.40
C LYS A 104 27.54 13.35 -21.24
N TYR A 105 26.22 13.47 -21.19
CA TYR A 105 25.46 14.37 -22.07
C TYR A 105 24.88 15.59 -21.37
N GLY A 106 24.90 15.66 -20.03
CA GLY A 106 24.34 16.77 -19.27
C GLY A 106 24.96 18.11 -19.61
N SER A 107 26.27 18.16 -19.81
CA SER A 107 26.94 19.40 -20.26
C SER A 107 26.45 19.85 -21.64
N LEU A 108 26.30 18.93 -22.59
CA LEU A 108 25.85 19.26 -23.95
C LEU A 108 24.38 19.72 -23.94
N ILE A 109 23.53 19.00 -23.21
CA ILE A 109 22.11 19.35 -23.04
C ILE A 109 21.97 20.73 -22.41
N SER A 110 22.78 21.05 -21.39
CA SER A 110 22.77 22.36 -20.74
C SER A 110 23.19 23.50 -21.67
N VAL A 111 24.25 23.31 -22.47
CA VAL A 111 24.70 24.35 -23.40
C VAL A 111 23.65 24.59 -24.48
N VAL A 112 23.13 23.53 -25.07
CA VAL A 112 22.10 23.63 -26.12
C VAL A 112 20.83 24.28 -25.57
N SER A 113 20.39 23.93 -24.36
CA SER A 113 19.19 24.55 -23.77
C SER A 113 19.38 26.04 -23.50
N ILE A 114 20.56 26.45 -23.04
CA ILE A 114 20.89 27.87 -22.79
C ILE A 114 20.88 28.66 -24.11
N VAL A 115 21.52 28.13 -25.16
CA VAL A 115 21.57 28.81 -26.47
C VAL A 115 20.18 28.92 -27.07
N VAL A 116 19.39 27.84 -27.06
CA VAL A 116 18.01 27.85 -27.57
C VAL A 116 17.14 28.84 -26.78
N MET A 117 17.25 28.85 -25.44
CA MET A 117 16.49 29.77 -24.60
C MET A 117 16.91 31.22 -24.82
N PHE A 118 18.20 31.50 -24.99
CA PHE A 118 18.69 32.83 -25.29
C PHE A 118 18.17 33.33 -26.64
N VAL A 119 18.25 32.50 -27.69
CA VAL A 119 17.69 32.83 -29.00
C VAL A 119 16.19 33.07 -28.91
N TYR A 120 15.45 32.24 -28.17
CA TYR A 120 14.03 32.41 -27.93
C TYR A 120 13.72 33.75 -27.25
N LEU A 121 14.46 34.11 -26.19
CA LEU A 121 14.31 35.38 -25.48
C LEU A 121 14.66 36.61 -26.34
N VAL A 122 15.64 36.48 -27.24
CA VAL A 122 16.05 37.58 -28.12
C VAL A 122 15.10 37.73 -29.32
N ALA A 123 14.66 36.61 -29.90
CA ALA A 123 13.79 36.61 -31.08
C ALA A 123 12.33 36.91 -30.73
N ILE A 124 11.93 36.75 -29.46
CA ILE A 124 10.57 37.08 -29.01
C ILE A 124 10.55 38.49 -28.46
N PRO A 125 9.82 39.42 -29.11
CA PRO A 125 9.59 40.72 -28.51
C PRO A 125 8.77 40.52 -27.23
N SER A 126 9.33 40.97 -26.11
CA SER A 126 8.68 41.02 -24.80
C SER A 126 7.24 41.53 -24.94
N LYS A 127 6.24 40.65 -24.84
CA LYS A 127 4.92 41.12 -24.42
C LYS A 127 5.04 41.40 -22.93
N SER A 128 5.45 42.63 -22.62
CA SER A 128 5.35 43.18 -21.28
C SER A 128 3.95 42.90 -20.75
N SER A 129 3.89 42.40 -19.52
CA SER A 129 2.66 42.31 -18.75
C SER A 129 2.02 43.70 -18.72
N VAL A 130 0.97 43.90 -19.53
CA VAL A 130 0.14 45.10 -19.47
C VAL A 130 -0.59 45.07 -18.13
N ALA A 131 0.03 45.71 -17.14
CA ALA A 131 -0.66 46.17 -15.95
C ALA A 131 -1.81 47.07 -16.43
N LYS A 132 -3.02 46.66 -16.05
CA LYS A 132 -4.32 47.21 -16.43
C LYS A 132 -4.45 48.65 -15.94
N GLY A 133 -3.87 49.60 -16.67
CA GLY A 133 -4.03 51.04 -16.47
C GLY A 133 -5.37 51.53 -17.00
N ASN A 134 -6.40 51.46 -16.16
CA ASN A 134 -7.73 52.00 -16.43
C ASN A 134 -7.65 53.54 -16.53
N LYS A 135 -7.84 54.12 -17.72
CA LYS A 135 -8.10 55.57 -17.87
C LYS A 135 -9.40 55.79 -18.63
N LYS A 136 -10.38 56.26 -17.85
CA LYS A 136 -11.73 56.64 -18.23
C LYS A 136 -11.71 57.93 -19.06
N LYS A 137 -12.50 57.90 -20.12
CA LYS A 137 -12.77 58.95 -21.11
C LYS A 137 -13.37 60.22 -20.48
N ARG A 138 -12.89 61.40 -20.88
CA ARG A 138 -13.72 62.59 -21.14
C ARG A 138 -13.05 63.44 -22.21
#